data_AF-A0A956DXV7-F1
#
_entry.id   AF-A0A956DXV7-F1
#
_cell.length_a   1.000
_cell.length_b   1.000
_cell.length_c   1.000
_cell.angle_alpha   90.00
_cell.angle_beta   90.00
_cell.angle_gamma   90.00
#
_symmetry.space_group_name_H-M   'P 1'
#
loop_
_entity.id
_entity.type
_entity.pdbx_description
1 polymer ?
#
loop_
_entity_poly.entity_id
_entity_poly.type
_entity_poly.pdbx_seq_one_letter_code
_entity_poly.pdbx_strand_id
1 'polypeptide(L)'
;MSDSGETPPRRGPRALGRRVALGIYVAGILFVAGNATWQITKQVWFPDPPAEPAPFKGCEAGLRAFYRSIEGARVAARFSDPGGDRHEDRAVERFRAALAPLWRHRGQLAELCEGSPNEGLLDAIERLRYSEEHAVRHQAHELTTLRRRVDQLVAARLLGGAAPSPNGPPPPGPPPAPPGPPPPGTTPRYRATA
;
A
#
# COMPACT_ATOMS: atom_id res chain seq x y z
N MET A 1 -8.57 -72.72 -12.05
CA MET A 1 -7.58 -72.10 -11.17
C MET A 1 -8.02 -70.65 -10.98
N SER A 2 -8.54 -70.39 -9.79
CA SER A 2 -8.88 -69.12 -9.14
C SER A 2 -9.32 -67.93 -9.99
N ASP A 3 -10.64 -67.85 -10.21
CA ASP A 3 -11.35 -66.60 -10.48
C ASP A 3 -11.32 -65.76 -9.19
N SER A 4 -10.43 -64.76 -9.15
CA SER A 4 -10.27 -63.88 -8.00
C SER A 4 -11.34 -62.80 -8.08
N GLY A 5 -12.45 -63.02 -7.38
CA GLY A 5 -13.54 -62.05 -7.25
C GLY A 5 -13.06 -60.76 -6.61
N GLU A 6 -12.60 -59.83 -7.45
CA GLU A 6 -12.19 -58.49 -7.04
C GLU A 6 -13.45 -57.70 -6.66
N THR A 7 -13.71 -57.61 -5.35
CA THR A 7 -14.85 -56.86 -4.84
C THR A 7 -14.57 -55.37 -5.09
N PRO A 8 -15.42 -54.64 -5.84
CA PRO A 8 -15.15 -53.25 -6.16
C PRO A 8 -15.06 -52.43 -4.85
N PRO A 9 -14.05 -51.56 -4.70
CA PRO A 9 -13.87 -50.81 -3.47
C PRO A 9 -15.10 -49.94 -3.20
N ARG A 10 -15.82 -50.23 -2.10
CA ARG A 10 -16.92 -49.40 -1.60
C ARG A 10 -16.39 -47.99 -1.33
N ARG A 11 -16.78 -47.02 -2.16
CA ARG A 11 -16.48 -45.60 -1.93
C ARG A 11 -17.17 -45.15 -0.63
N GLY A 12 -16.38 -45.04 0.44
CA GLY A 12 -16.88 -44.60 1.74
C GLY A 12 -17.34 -43.13 1.71
N PRO A 13 -18.29 -42.73 2.58
CA PRO A 13 -18.86 -41.37 2.65
C PRO A 13 -17.81 -40.26 2.86
N ARG A 14 -16.63 -40.60 3.39
CA ARG A 14 -15.48 -39.69 3.52
C ARG A 14 -14.92 -39.20 2.18
N ALA A 15 -15.01 -40.01 1.12
CA ALA A 15 -14.57 -39.62 -0.22
C ALA A 15 -15.49 -38.56 -0.84
N LEU A 16 -16.79 -38.60 -0.51
CA LEU A 16 -17.76 -37.62 -0.96
C LEU A 16 -17.53 -36.26 -0.30
N GLY A 17 -17.31 -36.24 1.02
CA GLY A 17 -17.04 -35.02 1.78
C GLY A 17 -15.80 -34.27 1.29
N ARG A 18 -14.72 -34.99 0.94
CA ARG A 18 -13.51 -34.37 0.38
C ARG A 18 -13.77 -33.69 -0.97
N ARG A 19 -14.60 -34.29 -1.84
CA ARG A 19 -14.93 -33.72 -3.15
C ARG A 19 -15.79 -32.46 -3.00
N VAL A 20 -16.74 -32.46 -2.08
CA VAL A 20 -17.57 -31.29 -1.79
C VAL A 20 -16.72 -30.16 -1.21
N ALA A 21 -15.87 -30.45 -0.23
CA ALA A 21 -14.96 -29.45 0.35
C ALA A 21 -14.02 -28.85 -0.70
N LEU A 22 -13.45 -29.68 -1.59
CA LEU A 22 -12.62 -29.21 -2.69
C LEU A 22 -13.42 -28.34 -3.68
N GLY A 23 -14.66 -28.74 -4.02
CA GLY A 23 -15.53 -27.97 -4.90
C GLY A 23 -15.84 -26.58 -4.33
N ILE A 24 -16.20 -26.51 -3.05
CA ILE A 24 -16.44 -25.23 -2.35
C ILE A 24 -15.18 -24.36 -2.35
N TYR A 25 -14.02 -24.96 -2.05
CA TYR A 25 -12.75 -24.25 -2.03
C TYR A 25 -12.40 -23.66 -3.42
N VAL A 26 -12.49 -24.47 -4.47
CA VAL A 26 -12.21 -24.04 -5.85
C VAL A 26 -13.21 -22.96 -6.30
N ALA A 27 -14.50 -23.14 -6.00
CA ALA A 27 -15.52 -22.15 -6.31
C ALA A 27 -15.25 -20.81 -5.62
N GLY A 28 -14.82 -20.84 -4.35
CA GLY A 28 -14.44 -19.64 -3.60
C GLY A 28 -13.27 -18.88 -4.25
N ILE A 29 -12.22 -19.61 -4.67
CA ILE A 29 -11.08 -19.00 -5.37
C ILE A 29 -11.51 -18.35 -6.68
N LEU A 30 -12.27 -19.08 -7.51
CA LEU A 30 -12.74 -18.57 -8.80
C LEU A 30 -13.64 -17.35 -8.62
N PHE A 31 -14.47 -17.34 -7.59
CA PHE A 31 -15.32 -16.20 -7.28
C PHE A 31 -14.49 -14.95 -6.91
N VAL A 32 -13.50 -15.08 -6.03
CA VAL A 32 -12.63 -13.95 -5.64
C VAL A 32 -11.83 -13.46 -6.84
N ALA A 33 -11.19 -14.36 -7.59
CA ALA A 33 -10.43 -14.01 -8.77
C ALA A 33 -11.29 -13.36 -9.86
N GLY A 34 -12.50 -13.88 -10.08
CA GLY A 34 -13.46 -13.31 -11.03
C GLY A 34 -13.91 -11.90 -10.65
N ASN A 35 -14.23 -11.68 -9.36
CA ASN A 35 -14.59 -10.33 -8.87
C ASN A 35 -13.43 -9.34 -8.99
N ALA A 36 -12.21 -9.76 -8.63
CA ALA A 36 -11.03 -8.90 -8.76
C ALA A 36 -10.76 -8.54 -10.23
N THR A 37 -10.82 -9.53 -11.13
CA THR A 37 -10.66 -9.33 -12.58
C THR A 37 -11.73 -8.38 -13.11
N TRP A 38 -12.98 -8.55 -12.69
CA TRP A 38 -14.10 -7.68 -13.09
C TRP A 38 -13.92 -6.23 -12.63
N GLN A 39 -13.49 -5.99 -11.39
CA GLN A 39 -13.25 -4.64 -10.88
C GLN A 39 -12.15 -3.93 -11.67
N ILE A 40 -11.02 -4.62 -11.92
CA ILE A 40 -9.92 -4.08 -12.72
C ILE A 40 -10.38 -3.78 -14.15
N THR A 41 -11.15 -4.69 -14.74
CA THR A 41 -11.70 -4.51 -16.09
C THR A 41 -12.59 -3.28 -16.15
N LYS A 42 -13.52 -3.11 -15.19
CA LYS A 42 -14.35 -1.91 -15.14
C LYS A 42 -13.52 -0.63 -15.00
N GLN A 43 -12.49 -0.62 -14.16
CA GLN A 43 -11.65 0.57 -13.96
C GLN A 43 -10.88 0.97 -15.22
N VAL A 44 -10.47 0.01 -16.04
CA VAL A 44 -9.74 0.27 -17.30
C VAL A 44 -10.68 0.71 -18.42
N TRP A 45 -11.84 0.08 -18.54
CA TRP A 45 -12.77 0.30 -19.67
C TRP A 45 -13.81 1.39 -19.41
N PHE A 46 -14.12 1.65 -18.14
CA PHE A 46 -15.10 2.66 -17.71
C PHE A 46 -14.47 3.50 -16.60
N PRO A 47 -13.44 4.30 -16.91
CA PRO A 47 -12.92 5.25 -15.94
C PRO A 47 -14.07 6.18 -15.53
N ASP A 48 -14.38 6.24 -14.25
CA ASP A 48 -15.33 7.22 -13.74
C ASP A 48 -14.86 8.61 -14.19
N PRO A 49 -15.75 9.43 -14.79
CA PRO A 49 -15.36 10.78 -15.16
C PRO A 49 -14.84 11.48 -13.92
N PRO A 50 -13.71 12.20 -14.01
CA PRO A 50 -13.15 12.89 -12.87
C PRO A 50 -14.23 13.81 -12.30
N ALA A 51 -14.57 13.62 -11.02
CA ALA A 51 -15.66 14.33 -10.36
C ALA A 51 -15.50 15.86 -10.43
N GLU A 52 -14.28 16.34 -10.69
CA GLU A 52 -13.96 17.75 -10.85
C GLU A 52 -13.07 17.98 -12.08
N PRO A 53 -13.37 19.00 -12.90
CA PRO A 53 -12.49 19.40 -13.99
C PRO A 53 -11.13 19.83 -13.45
N ALA A 54 -10.07 19.59 -14.21
CA ALA A 54 -8.73 19.98 -13.82
C ALA A 54 -8.67 21.50 -13.59
N PRO A 55 -7.99 21.96 -12.52
CA PRO A 55 -7.92 23.38 -12.19
C PRO A 55 -6.97 24.17 -13.13
N PHE A 56 -6.50 23.58 -14.23
CA PHE A 56 -5.53 24.19 -15.14
C PHE A 56 -6.21 24.69 -16.42
N LYS A 57 -5.80 25.86 -16.90
CA LYS A 57 -6.30 26.46 -18.14
C LYS A 57 -5.55 25.98 -19.40
N GLY A 58 -4.53 25.14 -19.26
CA GLY A 58 -3.72 24.64 -20.37
C GLY A 58 -2.47 23.87 -19.90
N CYS A 59 -1.78 23.23 -20.85
CA CYS A 59 -0.64 22.36 -20.61
C CYS A 59 0.47 23.01 -19.77
N GLU A 60 0.95 24.19 -20.15
CA GLU A 60 2.06 24.87 -19.44
C GLU A 60 1.70 25.18 -17.98
N ALA A 61 0.49 25.66 -17.72
CA ALA A 61 0.01 25.96 -16.38
C ALA A 61 -0.09 24.68 -15.53
N GLY A 62 -0.56 23.58 -16.13
CA GLY A 62 -0.64 22.28 -15.46
C GLY A 62 0.73 21.70 -15.14
N LEU A 63 1.67 21.73 -16.08
CA LEU A 63 3.05 21.26 -15.87
C LEU A 63 3.75 22.04 -14.75
N ARG A 64 3.58 23.37 -14.71
CA ARG A 64 4.11 24.22 -13.64
C ARG A 64 3.49 23.87 -12.29
N ALA A 65 2.19 23.59 -12.25
CA ALA A 65 1.51 23.17 -11.02
C ALA A 65 2.01 21.81 -10.53
N PHE A 66 2.20 20.84 -11.44
CA PHE A 66 2.73 19.51 -11.14
C PHE A 66 4.17 19.57 -10.60
N TYR A 67 5.04 20.37 -11.23
CA TYR A 67 6.39 20.56 -10.70
C TYR A 67 6.38 21.16 -9.28
N ARG A 68 5.55 22.18 -9.04
CA ARG A 68 5.42 22.81 -7.71
C ARG A 68 4.83 21.86 -6.66
N SER A 69 3.92 20.97 -7.03
CA SER A 69 3.35 20.01 -6.07
C SER A 69 4.37 18.95 -5.65
N ILE A 70 5.29 18.55 -6.52
CA ILE A 70 6.41 17.66 -6.16
C ILE A 70 7.31 18.34 -5.13
N GLU A 71 7.67 19.62 -5.34
CA GLU A 71 8.44 20.39 -4.36
C GLU A 71 7.69 20.51 -3.01
N GLY A 72 6.40 20.81 -3.04
CA GLY A 72 5.56 20.85 -1.84
C GLY A 72 5.47 19.51 -1.12
N ALA A 73 5.39 18.41 -1.87
CA ALA A 73 5.37 17.06 -1.32
C ALA A 73 6.72 16.67 -0.69
N ARG A 74 7.83 17.06 -1.30
CA ARG A 74 9.17 16.89 -0.72
C ARG A 74 9.30 17.62 0.61
N VAL A 75 8.78 18.85 0.68
CA VAL A 75 8.71 19.63 1.91
C VAL A 75 7.86 18.90 2.97
N ALA A 76 6.64 18.47 2.62
CA ALA A 76 5.75 17.73 3.52
C ALA A 76 6.35 16.41 4.05
N ALA A 77 7.19 15.74 3.25
CA ALA A 77 7.91 14.54 3.67
C ALA A 77 8.98 14.84 4.72
N ARG A 78 9.65 16.01 4.65
CA ARG A 78 10.72 16.42 5.58
C ARG A 78 10.19 16.89 6.93
N PHE A 79 9.12 17.68 6.91
CA PHE A 79 8.53 18.23 8.14
C PHE A 79 7.73 17.14 8.87
N SER A 80 8.38 16.51 9.84
CA SER A 80 7.76 15.56 10.76
C SER A 80 7.23 16.31 11.99
N ASP A 81 6.17 15.76 12.59
CA ASP A 81 5.61 16.19 13.88
C ASP A 81 6.71 16.34 14.97
N PRO A 82 6.54 17.23 15.97
CA PRO A 82 7.47 17.40 17.09
C PRO A 82 7.73 16.12 17.92
N GLY A 83 6.96 15.05 17.70
CA GLY A 83 7.17 13.72 18.29
C GLY A 83 8.10 12.80 17.50
N GLY A 84 8.58 13.24 16.32
CA GLY A 84 9.53 12.52 15.48
C GLY A 84 8.97 11.20 14.97
N ASP A 85 8.23 11.23 13.87
CA ASP A 85 7.88 10.00 13.15
C ASP A 85 9.17 9.22 12.83
N ARG A 86 9.34 8.07 13.50
CA ARG A 86 10.50 7.18 13.34
C ARG A 86 10.34 6.18 12.19
N HIS A 87 9.23 6.27 11.45
CA HIS A 87 8.84 5.27 10.47
C HIS A 87 8.98 5.81 9.04
N GLU A 88 9.78 5.11 8.25
CA GLU A 88 9.99 5.33 6.81
C GLU A 88 8.67 5.48 6.05
N ASP A 89 7.71 4.61 6.34
CA ASP A 89 6.41 4.57 5.67
C ASP A 89 5.61 5.88 5.82
N ARG A 90 5.73 6.57 6.96
CA ARG A 90 5.03 7.83 7.22
C ARG A 90 5.53 8.97 6.34
N ALA A 91 6.83 9.03 6.06
CA ALA A 91 7.40 10.06 5.18
C ALA A 91 6.90 9.86 3.73
N VAL A 92 6.84 8.62 3.26
CA VAL A 92 6.31 8.26 1.93
C VAL A 92 4.81 8.51 1.85
N GLU A 93 4.06 8.16 2.89
CA GLU A 93 2.62 8.42 2.99
C GLU A 93 2.34 9.92 2.87
N ARG A 94 3.07 10.77 3.61
CA ARG A 94 2.95 12.23 3.53
C ARG A 94 3.30 12.79 2.15
N PHE A 95 4.38 12.30 1.54
CA PHE A 95 4.75 12.67 0.17
C PHE A 95 3.60 12.35 -0.82
N ARG A 96 3.05 11.14 -0.75
CA ARG A 96 1.94 10.71 -1.62
C ARG A 96 0.66 11.49 -1.35
N ALA A 97 0.34 11.72 -0.08
CA ALA A 97 -0.85 12.47 0.33
C ALA A 97 -0.80 13.92 -0.18
N ALA A 98 0.36 14.58 -0.10
CA ALA A 98 0.56 15.93 -0.62
C ALA A 98 0.43 16.01 -2.16
N LEU A 99 0.84 14.95 -2.89
CA LEU A 99 0.69 14.88 -4.34
C LEU A 99 -0.73 14.54 -4.81
N ALA A 100 -1.46 13.72 -4.05
CA ALA A 100 -2.71 13.09 -4.48
C ALA A 100 -3.76 14.05 -5.09
N PRO A 101 -4.02 15.25 -4.51
CA PRO A 101 -5.04 16.16 -5.03
C PRO A 101 -4.76 16.63 -6.46
N LEU A 102 -3.49 16.82 -6.81
CA LEU A 102 -3.10 17.25 -8.15
C LEU A 102 -2.93 16.05 -9.09
N TRP A 103 -2.37 14.96 -8.57
CA TRP A 103 -2.01 13.79 -9.37
C TRP A 103 -3.22 13.05 -9.95
N ARG A 104 -4.39 13.15 -9.31
CA ARG A 104 -5.66 12.63 -9.86
C ARG A 104 -6.04 13.26 -11.22
N HIS A 105 -5.53 14.45 -11.52
CA HIS A 105 -5.78 15.16 -12.79
C HIS A 105 -4.70 14.92 -13.86
N ARG A 106 -3.78 13.96 -13.64
CA ARG A 106 -2.68 13.67 -14.59
C ARG A 106 -3.20 13.31 -15.99
N GLY A 107 -4.27 12.51 -16.09
CA GLY A 107 -4.87 12.15 -17.38
C GLY A 107 -5.35 13.36 -18.17
N GLN A 108 -6.11 14.25 -17.54
CA GLN A 108 -6.57 15.50 -18.15
C GLN A 108 -5.40 16.41 -18.55
N LEU A 109 -4.31 16.43 -17.77
CA LEU A 109 -3.12 17.18 -18.15
C LEU A 109 -2.43 16.57 -19.37
N ALA A 110 -2.39 15.25 -19.48
CA ALA A 110 -1.85 14.57 -20.66
C ALA A 110 -2.66 14.94 -21.92
N GLU A 111 -3.99 14.90 -21.84
CA GLU A 111 -4.89 15.35 -22.92
C GLU A 111 -4.65 16.82 -23.29
N LEU A 112 -4.48 17.71 -22.30
CA LEU A 112 -4.15 19.13 -22.55
C LEU A 112 -2.78 19.34 -23.21
N CYS A 113 -1.85 18.41 -23.03
CA CYS A 113 -0.48 18.48 -23.54
C CYS A 113 -0.28 17.71 -24.85
N GLU A 114 -1.25 16.91 -25.30
CA GLU A 114 -1.16 16.11 -26.51
C GLU A 114 -0.93 16.99 -27.75
N GLY A 115 0.12 16.68 -28.53
CA GLY A 115 0.49 17.46 -29.71
C GLY A 115 1.11 18.83 -29.41
N SER A 116 1.29 19.19 -28.14
CA SER A 116 2.01 20.39 -27.74
C SER A 116 3.53 20.17 -27.77
N PRO A 117 4.37 21.21 -27.93
CA PRO A 117 5.82 21.08 -27.84
C PRO A 117 6.31 20.63 -26.44
N ASN A 118 5.41 20.62 -25.44
CA ASN A 118 5.71 20.28 -24.05
C ASN A 118 5.28 18.85 -23.69
N GLU A 119 4.83 18.03 -24.64
CA GLU A 119 4.37 16.65 -24.37
C GLU A 119 5.43 15.83 -23.62
N GLY A 120 6.70 15.92 -24.02
CA GLY A 120 7.80 15.23 -23.34
C GLY A 120 8.13 15.75 -21.94
N LEU A 121 7.67 16.96 -21.57
CA LEU A 121 7.92 17.54 -20.25
C LEU A 121 7.07 16.85 -19.17
N LEU A 122 5.88 16.34 -19.51
CA LEU A 122 5.05 15.59 -18.57
C LEU A 122 5.76 14.28 -18.15
N ASP A 123 6.31 13.52 -19.10
CA ASP A 123 7.08 12.30 -18.81
C ASP A 123 8.30 12.60 -17.94
N ALA A 124 9.02 13.69 -18.22
CA ALA A 124 10.14 14.11 -17.39
C ALA A 124 9.73 14.41 -15.93
N ILE A 125 8.59 15.08 -15.73
CA ILE A 125 8.02 15.36 -14.39
C ILE A 125 7.61 14.07 -13.69
N GLU A 126 7.07 13.07 -14.41
CA GLU A 126 6.72 11.77 -13.83
C GLU A 126 7.95 10.98 -13.37
N ARG A 127 9.01 10.97 -14.20
CA ARG A 127 10.30 10.40 -13.81
C ARG A 127 10.88 11.10 -12.59
N LEU A 128 10.79 12.44 -12.55
CA LEU A 128 11.21 13.23 -11.39
C LEU A 128 10.43 12.81 -10.14
N ARG A 129 9.09 12.74 -10.20
CA ARG A 129 8.26 12.27 -9.08
C ARG A 129 8.72 10.89 -8.59
N TYR A 130 8.93 9.93 -9.49
CA TYR A 130 9.36 8.59 -9.11
C TYR A 130 10.73 8.61 -8.42
N SER A 131 11.68 9.39 -8.95
CA SER A 131 13.00 9.54 -8.34
C SER A 131 12.94 10.21 -6.96
N GLU A 132 12.08 11.22 -6.77
CA GLU A 132 11.88 11.89 -5.48
C GLU A 132 11.21 10.98 -4.46
N GLU A 133 10.19 10.19 -4.85
CA GLU A 133 9.60 9.20 -3.94
C GLU A 133 10.64 8.17 -3.50
N HIS A 134 11.52 7.74 -4.41
CA HIS A 134 12.61 6.83 -4.09
C HIS A 134 13.66 7.47 -3.17
N ALA A 135 14.02 8.73 -3.41
CA ALA A 135 14.93 9.50 -2.56
C ALA A 135 14.36 9.68 -1.14
N VAL A 136 13.05 9.95 -1.00
CA VAL A 136 12.36 10.05 0.29
C VAL A 136 12.47 8.76 1.08
N ARG A 137 12.28 7.60 0.43
CA ARG A 137 12.46 6.28 1.08
C ARG A 137 13.89 6.10 1.60
N HIS A 138 14.88 6.33 0.75
CA HIS A 138 16.29 6.21 1.13
C HIS A 138 16.66 7.13 2.29
N GLN A 139 16.30 8.40 2.22
CA GLN A 139 16.57 9.37 3.29
C GLN A 139 15.90 8.97 4.60
N ALA A 140 14.65 8.53 4.55
CA ALA A 140 13.94 8.10 5.75
C ALA A 140 14.54 6.81 6.34
N HIS A 141 15.01 5.90 5.50
CA HIS A 141 15.72 4.69 5.91
C HIS A 141 17.05 5.01 6.63
N GLU A 142 17.88 5.88 6.03
CA GLU A 142 19.15 6.31 6.60
C GLU A 142 18.97 7.01 7.95
N LEU A 143 18.01 7.93 8.03
CA LEU A 143 17.68 8.64 9.28
C LEU A 143 17.18 7.69 10.37
N THR A 144 16.37 6.69 10.01
CA THR A 144 15.87 5.69 10.95
C THR A 144 17.04 4.87 11.52
N THR A 145 17.97 4.44 10.67
CA THR A 145 19.17 3.71 11.07
C THR A 145 20.06 4.56 11.98
N LEU A 146 20.27 5.84 11.62
CA LEU A 146 21.05 6.77 12.42
C LEU A 146 20.44 6.99 13.80
N ARG A 147 19.12 7.20 13.89
CA ARG A 147 18.40 7.37 15.16
C ARG A 147 18.57 6.16 16.07
N ARG A 148 18.38 4.94 15.55
CA ARG A 148 18.61 3.71 16.34
C ARG A 148 20.03 3.65 16.88
N ARG A 149 21.03 4.01 16.07
CA ARG A 149 22.44 4.04 16.51
C ARG A 149 22.68 5.09 17.59
N VAL A 150 22.12 6.28 17.44
CA VAL A 150 22.22 7.35 18.45
C VAL A 150 21.54 6.93 19.75
N ASP A 151 20.35 6.34 19.68
CA ASP A 151 19.62 5.84 20.86
C ASP A 151 20.44 4.77 21.61
N GLN A 152 21.09 3.84 20.88
CA GLN A 152 21.98 2.85 21.48
C GLN A 152 23.16 3.50 22.21
N LEU A 153 23.78 4.51 21.61
CA LEU A 153 24.90 5.23 22.23
C LEU A 153 24.46 6.03 23.46
N VAL A 154 23.30 6.69 23.39
CA VAL A 154 22.71 7.45 24.50
C VAL A 154 22.35 6.50 25.65
N ALA A 155 21.71 5.36 25.36
CA ALA A 155 21.36 4.37 26.38
C ALA A 155 22.60 3.79 27.07
N ALA A 156 23.64 3.46 26.31
CA ALA A 156 24.88 2.89 26.84
C ALA A 156 25.70 3.90 27.66
N ARG A 157 25.75 5.18 27.26
CA ARG A 157 26.64 6.18 27.87
C ARG A 157 25.97 7.04 28.93
N LEU A 158 24.74 7.48 28.70
CA LEU A 158 24.07 8.47 29.54
C LEU A 158 23.11 7.84 30.54
N LEU A 159 22.49 6.71 30.18
CA LEU A 159 21.50 6.04 31.02
C LEU A 159 22.10 4.88 31.84
N GLY A 160 23.41 4.65 31.75
CA GLY A 160 24.11 3.60 32.50
C GLY A 160 23.65 2.18 32.14
N GLY A 161 22.98 1.98 31.00
CA GLY A 161 22.57 0.67 30.55
C GLY A 161 23.79 -0.17 30.20
N ALA A 162 23.97 -1.30 30.89
CA ALA A 162 24.93 -2.31 30.49
C ALA A 162 24.71 -2.62 29.00
N ALA A 163 25.75 -2.45 28.18
CA ALA A 163 25.65 -2.71 26.74
C ALA A 163 25.02 -4.09 26.53
N PRO A 164 24.03 -4.25 25.62
CA PRO A 164 23.45 -5.55 25.34
C PRO A 164 24.58 -6.47 24.90
N SER A 165 24.83 -7.51 25.70
CA SER A 165 25.87 -8.49 25.41
C SER A 165 25.61 -9.05 24.01
N PRO A 166 26.62 -9.13 23.12
CA PRO A 166 26.45 -9.71 21.78
C PRO A 166 26.01 -11.18 21.83
N ASN A 167 26.12 -11.83 23.00
CA ASN A 167 25.66 -13.21 23.26
C ASN A 167 24.40 -13.28 24.15
N GLY A 168 23.71 -12.17 24.38
CA GLY A 168 22.45 -12.17 25.12
C GLY A 168 21.31 -12.81 24.33
N PRO A 169 20.35 -13.48 24.98
CA PRO A 169 19.15 -13.94 24.30
C PRO A 169 18.46 -12.75 23.62
N PRO A 170 17.87 -12.94 22.41
CA PRO A 170 17.18 -11.87 21.71
C PRO A 170 16.14 -11.25 22.65
N PRO A 171 15.99 -9.91 22.65
CA PRO A 171 14.99 -9.27 23.48
C PRO A 171 13.61 -9.87 23.17
N PRO A 172 12.73 -9.98 24.18
CA PRO A 172 11.36 -10.44 23.94
C PRO A 172 10.76 -9.61 22.81
N GLY A 173 10.17 -10.30 21.83
CA GLY A 173 9.52 -9.65 20.70
C GLY A 173 8.52 -8.60 21.19
N PRO A 174 8.24 -7.56 20.39
CA PRO A 174 7.25 -6.56 20.76
C PRO A 174 5.93 -7.27 21.15
N PRO A 175 5.24 -6.79 22.19
CA PRO A 175 3.94 -7.34 22.53
C PRO A 175 3.04 -7.27 21.29
N PRO A 176 2.14 -8.25 21.09
CA PRO A 176 1.24 -8.25 19.95
C PRO A 176 0.54 -6.90 19.87
N ALA A 177 0.53 -6.31 18.68
CA ALA A 177 -0.14 -5.04 18.47
C ALA A 177 -1.57 -5.14 19.02
N PRO A 178 -2.04 -4.14 19.79
CA PRO A 178 -3.42 -4.13 20.23
C PRO A 178 -4.32 -4.26 18.99
N PRO A 179 -5.47 -4.96 19.09
CA PRO A 179 -6.38 -5.11 17.96
C PRO A 179 -6.68 -3.72 17.40
N GLY A 180 -6.42 -3.54 16.11
CA GLY A 180 -6.65 -2.28 15.43
C GLY A 180 -8.13 -1.87 15.54
N PRO A 181 -8.43 -0.56 15.48
CA PRO A 181 -9.81 -0.10 15.46
C PRO A 181 -10.57 -0.79 14.31
N PRO A 182 -11.85 -1.16 14.51
CA PRO A 182 -12.65 -1.76 13.46
C PRO A 182 -12.68 -0.84 12.23
N PRO A 183 -12.70 -1.40 11.01
CA PRO A 183 -12.75 -0.60 9.80
C PRO A 183 -13.98 0.32 9.82
N PRO A 184 -13.86 1.56 9.32
CA PRO A 184 -14.99 2.47 9.18
C PRO A 184 -16.01 1.85 8.22
N GLY A 185 -17.22 1.57 8.72
CA GLY A 185 -18.32 1.01 7.92
C GLY A 185 -19.07 -0.18 8.53
N THR A 186 -18.58 -0.75 9.63
CA THR A 186 -19.29 -1.85 10.32
C THR A 186 -20.33 -1.31 11.30
N THR A 187 -21.48 -0.85 10.80
CA THR A 187 -22.65 -0.58 11.67
C THR A 187 -23.21 -1.90 12.20
N PRO A 188 -23.38 -2.07 13.52
CA PRO A 188 -24.03 -3.26 14.08
C PRO A 188 -25.49 -3.31 13.64
N ARG A 189 -25.87 -4.37 12.90
CA ARG A 189 -27.28 -4.70 12.63
C ARG A 189 -27.93 -5.10 13.96
N TYR A 190 -28.65 -4.17 14.58
CA TYR A 190 -29.62 -4.51 15.62
C TYR A 190 -30.70 -5.41 15.01
N ARG A 191 -30.72 -6.67 15.45
CA ARG A 191 -31.79 -7.62 15.13
C ARG A 191 -32.92 -7.35 16.12
N ALA A 192 -33.94 -6.63 15.70
CA ALA A 192 -35.18 -6.54 16.45
C ALA A 192 -35.82 -7.94 16.47
N THR A 193 -35.90 -8.54 17.66
CA THR A 193 -36.79 -9.68 17.93
C THR A 193 -38.19 -9.11 18.19
N ALA A 194 -39.14 -9.56 17.38
CA ALA A 194 -40.57 -9.44 17.64
C ALA A 194 -41.03 -10.60 18.53
#